data_AF-A0A645FYS2-F1
#
_entry.id   AF-A0A645FYS2-F1
#
_cell.length_a   1.000
_cell.length_b   1.000
_cell.length_c   1.000
_cell.angle_alpha   90.00
_cell.angle_beta   90.00
_cell.angle_gamma   90.00
#
_symmetry.space_group_name_H-M   'P 1'
#
loop_
_entity.id
_entity.type
_entity.pdbx_description
1 polymer ?
#
loop_
_entity_poly.entity_id
_entity_poly.type
_entity_poly.pdbx_seq_one_letter_code
_entity_poly.pdbx_strand_id
1 'polypeptide(L)' 'MFKNVYNGDILKVERDKAKFVLTHVYKYFYNHPEKLPKFYGEIAKEEGLSQGVGDYIAGMSDEFCLSLFDDIYLPR' A
#
# COMPACT_ATOMS: atom_id res chain seq x y z
N MET A 1 -4.96 27.28 5.54
CA MET A 1 -4.22 26.03 5.84
C MET A 1 -4.09 25.13 4.60
N PHE A 2 -5.19 24.72 3.95
CA PHE A 2 -5.20 23.82 2.77
C PHE A 2 -4.25 24.25 1.63
N LYS A 3 -4.34 25.52 1.19
CA LYS A 3 -3.61 25.99 0.01
C LYS A 3 -2.10 26.17 0.21
N ASN A 4 -1.67 26.51 1.43
CA ASN A 4 -0.27 26.87 1.69
C ASN A 4 0.53 25.72 2.34
N VAL A 5 -0.15 24.76 2.97
CA VAL A 5 0.50 23.59 3.57
C VAL A 5 0.41 22.41 2.61
N TYR A 6 -0.78 21.98 2.21
CA TYR A 6 -0.95 20.75 1.42
C TYR A 6 -0.48 20.87 -0.03
N ASN A 7 -0.57 22.06 -0.66
CA ASN A 7 -0.17 22.24 -2.07
C ASN A 7 1.27 22.74 -2.26
N GLY A 8 2.10 22.73 -1.22
CA GLY A 8 3.52 23.08 -1.37
C GLY A 8 4.27 22.03 -2.20
N ASP A 9 5.22 22.48 -3.02
CA ASP A 9 6.01 21.63 -3.94
C ASP A 9 6.79 20.53 -3.20
N ILE A 10 7.26 20.82 -1.98
CA ILE A 10 7.98 19.84 -1.14
C ILE A 10 7.08 18.64 -0.80
N LEU A 11 5.81 18.89 -0.45
CA LEU A 11 4.88 17.82 -0.11
C LEU A 11 4.41 17.04 -1.35
N LYS A 12 4.53 17.62 -2.55
CA LYS A 12 4.21 16.90 -3.79
C LYS A 12 5.17 15.74 -4.00
N VAL A 13 6.48 15.97 -3.81
CA VAL A 13 7.51 14.92 -3.95
C VAL A 13 7.25 13.76 -2.99
N GLU A 14 6.97 14.05 -1.72
CA GLU A 14 6.68 13.01 -0.72
C GLU A 14 5.38 12.26 -1.02
N ARG A 15 4.33 12.95 -1.50
CA ARG A 15 3.10 12.28 -1.96
C ARG A 15 3.33 11.38 -3.16
N ASP A 16 4.14 11.81 -4.12
CA ASP A 16 4.44 11.02 -5.31
C ASP A 16 5.21 9.74 -4.93
N LYS A 17 6.14 9.83 -3.98
CA LYS A 17 6.82 8.66 -3.39
C LYS A 17 5.85 7.73 -2.68
N ALA A 18 4.99 8.27 -1.80
CA ALA A 18 3.99 7.47 -1.09
C ALA A 18 3.04 6.74 -2.06
N LYS A 19 2.56 7.45 -3.09
CA LYS A 19 1.73 6.85 -4.15
C LYS A 19 2.47 5.74 -4.89
N PHE A 20 3.75 5.92 -5.18
CA PHE A 20 4.57 4.91 -5.84
C PHE A 20 4.67 3.64 -4.99
N VAL A 21 5.00 3.76 -3.71
CA VAL A 21 5.10 2.64 -2.76
C VAL A 21 3.77 1.91 -2.67
N LEU A 22 2.68 2.62 -2.36
CA LEU A 22 1.35 2.02 -2.19
C LEU A 22 0.87 1.31 -3.46
N THR A 23 1.14 1.89 -4.64
CA THR A 23 0.77 1.26 -5.92
C THR A 23 1.50 -0.07 -6.14
N HIS A 24 2.77 -0.15 -5.77
CA HIS A 24 3.57 -1.37 -5.93
C HIS A 24 3.18 -2.44 -4.91
N VAL A 25 2.95 -2.06 -3.65
CA VAL A 25 2.47 -2.98 -2.62
C VAL A 25 1.09 -3.52 -3.00
N TYR A 26 0.17 -2.66 -3.45
CA TYR A 26 -1.15 -3.08 -3.95
C TYR A 26 -1.03 -4.08 -5.09
N LYS A 27 -0.25 -3.75 -6.13
CA LYS A 27 -0.07 -4.65 -7.29
C LYS A 27 0.53 -5.99 -6.88
N TYR A 28 1.46 -6.01 -5.92
CA TYR A 28 2.05 -7.25 -5.44
C TYR A 28 0.99 -8.18 -4.86
N PHE A 29 0.18 -7.74 -3.90
CA PHE A 29 -0.86 -8.59 -3.31
C PHE A 29 -2.03 -8.88 -4.25
N TYR A 30 -2.32 -7.98 -5.18
CA TYR A 30 -3.33 -8.23 -6.21
C TYR A 30 -2.89 -9.34 -7.17
N ASN A 31 -1.60 -9.40 -7.53
CA ASN A 31 -1.06 -10.45 -8.39
C ASN A 31 -0.72 -11.74 -7.62
N HIS A 32 -0.57 -11.64 -6.30
CA HIS A 32 -0.23 -12.74 -5.39
C HIS A 32 -1.22 -12.83 -4.22
N PRO A 33 -2.51 -13.11 -4.47
CA PRO A 33 -3.54 -13.17 -3.43
C PRO A 33 -3.23 -14.22 -2.35
N GLU A 34 -2.46 -15.25 -2.67
CA GLU A 34 -1.98 -16.27 -1.73
C GLU A 34 -1.03 -15.73 -0.65
N LYS A 35 -0.44 -14.55 -0.87
CA LYS A 35 0.43 -13.87 0.09
C LYS A 35 -0.35 -13.01 1.08
N LEU A 36 -1.65 -12.79 0.87
CA LEU A 36 -2.47 -12.06 1.83
C LEU A 36 -2.57 -12.83 3.16
N PRO A 37 -2.55 -12.14 4.30
CA PRO A 37 -2.87 -12.77 5.58
C PRO A 37 -4.28 -13.37 5.53
N LYS A 38 -4.48 -14.49 6.24
CA LYS A 38 -5.70 -15.30 6.17
C LYS A 38 -6.99 -14.46 6.30
N PHE A 39 -7.04 -13.55 7.26
CA PHE A 39 -8.18 -12.66 7.50
C PHE A 39 -8.55 -11.83 6.25
N TYR A 40 -7.57 -11.17 5.63
CA TYR A 40 -7.80 -10.37 4.42
C TYR A 40 -8.04 -11.25 3.19
N GLY A 41 -7.50 -12.47 3.17
CA GLY A 41 -7.82 -13.48 2.16
C GLY A 41 -9.26 -13.99 2.23
N GLU A 42 -9.87 -14.00 3.42
CA GLU A 42 -11.31 -14.30 3.61
C GLU A 42 -12.16 -13.14 3.09
N ILE A 43 -11.82 -11.89 3.45
CA ILE A 43 -12.48 -10.69 2.90
C ILE A 43 -12.37 -10.66 1.36
N ALA A 44 -11.19 -10.96 0.81
CA ALA A 44 -10.99 -11.01 -0.63
C ALA A 44 -11.89 -12.05 -1.34
N LYS A 45 -12.25 -13.15 -0.67
CA LYS A 45 -13.17 -14.17 -1.21
C LYS A 45 -14.62 -13.74 -1.13
N GLU A 46 -15.02 -13.06 -0.06
CA GLU A 46 -16.40 -12.66 0.20
C GLU A 46 -16.78 -11.36 -0.52
N GLU A 47 -15.89 -10.37 -0.50
CA GLU A 47 -16.12 -9.00 -0.97
C GLU A 47 -15.33 -8.65 -2.24
N GLY A 48 -14.39 -9.52 -2.63
CA GLY A 48 -13.59 -9.39 -3.84
C GLY A 48 -12.15 -8.96 -3.58
N LEU A 49 -11.25 -9.36 -4.48
CA LEU A 49 -9.81 -9.23 -4.30
C LEU A 49 -9.35 -7.78 -4.07
N SER A 50 -9.93 -6.83 -4.81
CA SER A 50 -9.59 -5.41 -4.64
C SER A 50 -9.88 -4.91 -3.23
N GLN A 51 -10.98 -5.37 -2.62
CA GLN A 51 -11.40 -4.96 -1.29
C GLN A 51 -10.46 -5.55 -0.24
N GLY A 52 -10.21 -6.87 -0.27
CA GLY A 52 -9.30 -7.51 0.68
C GLY A 52 -7.86 -6.98 0.61
N VAL A 53 -7.34 -6.67 -0.58
CA VAL A 53 -6.01 -6.04 -0.73
C VAL A 53 -6.04 -4.60 -0.20
N GLY A 54 -7.10 -3.84 -0.51
CA GLY A 54 -7.28 -2.47 -0.01
C GLY A 54 -7.32 -2.42 1.52
N ASP A 55 -8.07 -3.31 2.14
CA ASP A 55 -8.22 -3.40 3.59
C ASP A 55 -6.92 -3.82 4.28
N TYR A 56 -6.16 -4.71 3.65
CA TYR A 56 -4.85 -5.08 4.17
C TYR A 56 -3.89 -3.89 4.19
N ILE A 57 -3.81 -3.15 3.08
CA ILE A 57 -2.91 -2.00 2.94
C ILE A 57 -3.36 -0.84 3.83
N ALA A 58 -4.66 -0.58 3.92
CA ALA A 58 -5.22 0.44 4.82
C ALA A 58 -4.97 0.13 6.30
N GLY A 59 -4.78 -1.15 6.66
CA GLY A 59 -4.43 -1.60 8.00
C GLY A 59 -2.93 -1.51 8.35
N MET A 60 -2.06 -1.16 7.40
CA MET A 60 -0.61 -1.06 7.63
C MET A 60 -0.22 0.27 8.29
N SER A 61 0.83 0.26 9.11
CA SER A 61 1.56 1.49 9.45
C SER A 61 2.50 1.89 8.31
N ASP A 62 2.85 3.17 8.23
CA ASP A 62 3.80 3.69 7.23
C ASP A 62 5.14 2.94 7.27
N GLU A 63 5.69 2.73 8.48
CA GLU A 63 6.95 2.00 8.69
C GLU A 63 6.88 0.56 8.17
N PHE A 64 5.77 -0.14 8.45
CA PHE A 64 5.58 -1.52 7.99
C PHE A 64 5.46 -1.59 6.47
N CYS A 65 4.69 -0.68 5.85
CA CYS A 65 4.51 -0.63 4.41
C CYS A 65 5.83 -0.38 3.66
N LEU A 66 6.68 0.50 4.20
CA LEU A 66 8.02 0.75 3.65
C LEU A 66 8.94 -0.46 3.81
N SER A 67 9.01 -1.05 5.00
CA SER A 67 9.79 -2.28 5.24
C SER A 67 9.39 -3.40 4.29
N LEU A 68 8.08 -3.60 4.09
CA LEU A 68 7.55 -4.62 3.20
C LEU A 68 7.89 -4.33 1.74
N PHE A 69 7.80 -3.06 1.32
CA PHE A 69 8.19 -2.65 -0.02
C PHE A 69 9.67 -2.94 -0.29
N ASP A 70 10.55 -2.61 0.67
CA ASP A 70 11.98 -2.89 0.57
C ASP A 70 12.24 -4.40 0.47
N ASP A 71 11.60 -5.21 1.32
CA ASP A 71 11.76 -6.67 1.28
C ASP A 71 11.28 -7.32 -0.03
N ILE A 72 10.26 -6.74 -0.69
CA ILE A 72 9.72 -7.25 -1.97
C ILE A 72 10.58 -6.82 -3.16
N TYR A 73 11.03 -5.57 -3.19
CA TYR A 73 11.57 -4.94 -4.40
C TYR A 73 13.07 -4.60 -4.35
N LEU A 74 13.69 -4.63 -3.17
CA LEU A 74 15.13 -4.37 -3.00
C LEU A 74 15.83 -5.64 -2.46
N PRO A 75 16.55 -6.38 -3.32
CA PRO A 75 17.37 -7.49 -2.85
C PRO A 75 18.54 -6.96 -2.00
N ARG A 76 18.82 -7.65 -0.88
CA ARG A 76 20.01 -7.40 -0.04
C ARG A 76 21.28 -7.98 -0.65
#